data_AF-A0A329LDM6-F1
#
_entry.id   AF-A0A329LDM6-F1
#
_cell.length_a   1.000
_cell.length_b   1.000
_cell.length_c   1.000
_cell.angle_alpha   90.00
_cell.angle_beta   90.00
_cell.angle_gamma   90.00
#
_symmetry.space_group_name_H-M   'P 1'
#
loop_
_entity.id
_entity.type
_entity.pdbx_description
1 polymer ?
#
loop_
_entity_poly.entity_id
_entity_poly.type
_entity_poly.pdbx_seq_one_letter_code
_entity_poly.pdbx_strand_id
1 'polypeptide(L)'
;MRSTPAAMPGVFKYRKMQDLAKKQGLTNRALAAAVDVNQGTVTRWVKGEAAPSPKYIARLAELLGVEASELYVVTETARNLAYYRILAGYSLAQLAPLIGTSPVHLGRMEAGRSSIPPQVRDKLKEHLNIDEDRLAKAIRRSQTRRRAPVARPLEPYEFVPAVQPTRRELIGA
;
A
#
# COMPACT_ATOMS: atom_id res chain seq x y z
N MET A 1 -16.03 1.98 10.14
CA MET A 1 -15.34 0.93 9.36
C MET A 1 -13.86 1.25 9.29
N ARG A 2 -12.99 0.38 9.82
CA ARG A 2 -11.53 0.52 9.62
C ARG A 2 -11.23 -0.03 8.22
N SER A 3 -11.06 0.85 7.23
CA SER A 3 -10.53 0.44 5.93
C SER A 3 -9.12 -0.10 6.17
N THR A 4 -8.94 -1.42 6.09
CA THR A 4 -7.60 -2.02 6.02
C THR A 4 -6.91 -1.39 4.81
N PRO A 5 -5.85 -0.59 5.00
CA PRO A 5 -5.16 -0.02 3.85
C PRO A 5 -4.59 -1.19 3.04
N ALA A 6 -4.81 -1.16 1.73
CA ALA A 6 -4.08 -2.04 0.82
C ALA A 6 -2.59 -2.00 1.18
N ALA A 7 -1.91 -3.15 1.14
CA ALA A 7 -0.51 -3.28 1.56
C ALA A 7 0.33 -2.11 1.01
N MET A 8 0.77 -1.24 1.91
CA MET A 8 1.53 -0.03 1.61
C MET A 8 2.86 -0.49 1.00
N PRO A 9 3.22 -0.12 -0.25
CA PRO A 9 4.38 -0.68 -0.96
C PRO A 9 5.76 -0.29 -0.40
N GLY A 10 5.82 0.38 0.75
CA GLY A 10 6.97 1.14 1.24
C GLY A 10 7.03 1.25 2.75
N VAL A 11 8.11 1.90 3.19
CA VAL A 11 8.48 1.98 4.60
C VAL A 11 8.34 3.42 5.10
N PHE A 12 7.62 3.57 6.20
CA PHE A 12 7.56 4.84 6.93
C PHE A 12 8.84 5.04 7.75
N LYS A 13 9.53 6.17 7.55
CA LYS A 13 10.80 6.51 8.19
C LYS A 13 10.55 7.17 9.55
N TYR A 14 10.11 6.37 10.51
CA TYR A 14 9.73 6.85 11.84
C TYR A 14 10.84 7.60 12.59
N ARG A 15 12.12 7.17 12.45
CA ARG A 15 13.26 7.86 13.05
C ARG A 15 13.42 9.27 12.48
N LYS A 16 13.32 9.41 11.15
CA LYS A 16 13.39 10.71 10.47
C LYS A 16 12.25 11.64 10.91
N MET A 17 11.02 11.12 10.99
CA MET A 17 9.89 11.88 11.54
C MET A 17 10.17 12.36 12.97
N GLN A 18 10.69 11.48 13.83
CA GLN A 18 11.01 11.81 15.22
C GLN A 18 12.12 12.87 15.31
N ASP A 19 13.16 12.77 14.49
CA ASP A 19 14.27 13.73 14.48
C ASP A 19 13.82 15.11 14.00
N LEU A 20 12.95 15.19 12.99
CA LEU A 20 12.34 16.44 12.54
C LEU A 20 11.48 17.07 13.63
N ALA A 21 10.63 16.27 14.28
CA ALA A 21 9.79 16.75 15.37
C ALA A 21 10.64 17.32 16.53
N LYS A 22 11.71 16.61 16.92
CA LYS A 22 12.66 17.07 17.96
C LYS A 22 13.33 18.38 17.58
N LYS A 23 13.77 18.55 16.33
CA LYS A 23 14.38 19.79 15.83
C LYS A 23 13.43 20.99 15.93
N GLN A 24 12.12 20.75 15.85
CA GLN A 24 11.08 21.78 16.02
C GLN A 24 10.59 21.90 17.48
N GLY A 25 11.22 21.21 18.44
CA GLY A 25 10.79 21.21 19.85
C GLY A 25 9.47 20.51 20.13
N LEU A 26 8.95 19.71 19.17
CA LEU A 26 7.68 19.00 19.33
C LEU A 26 7.85 17.73 20.16
N THR A 27 7.05 17.61 21.22
CA THR A 27 6.92 16.37 22.00
C THR A 27 5.98 15.38 21.30
N ASN A 28 6.06 14.08 21.63
CA ASN A 28 5.10 13.09 21.11
C ASN A 28 3.64 13.46 21.42
N ARG A 29 3.39 14.11 22.57
CA ARG A 29 2.06 14.60 22.94
C ARG A 29 1.61 15.76 22.04
N ALA A 30 2.50 16.72 21.78
CA ALA A 30 2.23 17.83 20.87
C ALA A 30 1.99 17.33 19.44
N LEU A 31 2.80 16.38 18.98
CA LEU A 31 2.63 15.74 17.67
C LEU A 31 1.27 15.04 17.55
N ALA A 32 0.86 14.30 18.60
CA ALA A 32 -0.42 13.61 18.64
C ALA A 32 -1.60 14.59 18.59
N ALA A 33 -1.54 15.67 19.37
CA ALA A 33 -2.55 16.73 19.35
C ALA A 33 -2.62 17.42 17.98
N ALA A 34 -1.47 17.76 17.39
CA ALA A 34 -1.40 18.45 16.10
C ALA A 34 -2.00 17.62 14.94
N VAL A 35 -1.88 16.28 15.01
CA VAL A 35 -2.46 15.38 14.00
C VAL A 35 -3.80 14.75 14.41
N ASP A 36 -4.37 15.17 15.54
CA ASP A 36 -5.64 14.71 16.10
C ASP A 36 -5.71 13.18 16.29
N VAL A 37 -4.74 12.64 17.04
CA VAL A 37 -4.70 11.23 17.44
C VAL A 37 -4.34 11.11 18.92
N ASN A 38 -4.60 9.93 19.50
CA ASN A 38 -4.11 9.63 20.84
C ASN A 38 -2.56 9.52 20.86
N GLN A 39 -1.93 10.01 21.93
CA GLN A 39 -0.49 9.88 22.18
C GLN A 39 0.02 8.43 22.03
N GLY A 40 -0.77 7.43 22.44
CA GLY A 40 -0.40 6.02 22.28
C GLY A 40 -0.18 5.62 20.81
N THR A 41 -0.95 6.20 19.89
CA THR A 41 -0.81 5.99 18.45
C THR A 41 0.52 6.54 17.94
N VAL A 42 0.89 7.76 18.33
CA VAL A 42 2.20 8.35 17.97
C VAL A 42 3.35 7.55 18.58
N THR A 43 3.21 7.09 19.82
CA THR A 43 4.24 6.25 20.46
C THR A 43 4.52 4.99 19.65
N ARG A 44 3.48 4.30 19.15
CA ARG A 44 3.65 3.13 18.27
C ARG A 44 4.34 3.49 16.96
N TRP A 45 4.04 4.65 16.37
CA TRP A 45 4.72 5.12 15.16
C TRP A 45 6.20 5.39 15.41
N VAL A 46 6.52 6.12 16.48
CA VAL A 46 7.90 6.49 16.86
C VAL A 46 8.74 5.26 17.19
N LYS A 47 8.14 4.20 17.72
CA LYS A 47 8.82 2.91 17.96
C LYS A 47 8.92 2.03 16.72
N GLY A 48 8.25 2.39 15.62
CA GLY A 48 8.16 1.56 14.42
C GLY A 48 7.24 0.35 14.56
N GLU A 49 6.45 0.26 15.64
CA GLU A 49 5.50 -0.84 15.90
C GLU A 49 4.28 -0.77 14.96
N ALA A 50 3.97 0.42 14.42
CA ALA A 50 2.92 0.63 13.44
C ALA A 50 3.31 1.72 12.44
N ALA A 51 2.80 1.63 11.21
CA ALA A 51 2.91 2.72 10.23
C ALA A 51 1.65 3.63 10.30
N PRO A 52 1.80 4.96 10.12
CA PRO A 52 0.64 5.83 9.97
C PRO A 52 -0.12 5.53 8.67
N SER A 53 -1.41 5.82 8.65
CA SER A 53 -2.21 5.76 7.42
C SER A 53 -1.79 6.90 6.46
N PRO A 54 -2.14 6.82 5.16
CA PRO A 54 -1.83 7.88 4.19
C PRO A 54 -2.18 9.29 4.68
N LYS A 55 -3.38 9.47 5.23
CA LYS A 55 -3.85 10.75 5.80
C LYS A 55 -2.85 11.31 6.82
N TYR A 56 -2.36 10.47 7.72
CA TYR A 56 -1.41 10.90 8.75
C TYR A 56 0.00 11.08 8.22
N ILE A 57 0.44 10.33 7.20
CA ILE A 57 1.72 10.57 6.54
C ILE A 57 1.73 11.99 5.93
N ALA A 58 0.69 12.35 5.18
CA ALA A 58 0.58 13.69 4.59
C ALA A 58 0.50 14.79 5.66
N ARG A 59 -0.34 14.62 6.68
CA ARG A 59 -0.49 15.60 7.77
C ARG A 59 0.79 15.77 8.60
N LEU A 60 1.54 14.69 8.84
CA LEU A 60 2.84 14.76 9.51
C LEU A 60 3.89 15.47 8.63
N ALA A 61 3.87 15.22 7.32
CA ALA A 61 4.78 15.88 6.39
C ALA A 61 4.53 17.40 6.36
N GLU A 62 3.25 17.80 6.22
CA GLU A 62 2.81 19.20 6.29
C GLU A 62 3.21 19.86 7.62
N LEU A 63 2.89 19.24 8.75
CA LEU A 63 3.24 19.73 10.08
C LEU A 63 4.75 19.92 10.25
N LEU A 64 5.55 19.00 9.71
CA LEU A 64 7.01 19.03 9.82
C LEU A 64 7.68 19.86 8.71
N GLY A 65 6.91 20.44 7.79
CA GLY A 65 7.43 21.27 6.69
C GLY A 65 8.33 20.48 5.73
N VAL A 66 8.02 19.21 5.48
CA VAL A 66 8.77 18.33 4.57
C VAL A 66 7.85 17.68 3.55
N GLU A 67 8.42 17.16 2.48
CA GLU A 67 7.67 16.37 1.50
C GLU A 67 7.28 15.00 2.09
N ALA A 68 6.06 14.53 1.80
CA ALA A 68 5.61 13.21 2.26
C ALA A 68 6.55 12.07 1.80
N SER A 69 7.22 12.25 0.67
CA SER A 69 8.20 11.31 0.12
C SER A 69 9.46 11.16 1.00
N GLU A 70 9.74 12.12 1.88
CA GLU A 70 10.81 12.04 2.86
C GLU A 70 10.46 11.14 4.06
N LEU A 71 9.17 11.08 4.40
CA LEU A 71 8.65 10.26 5.50
C LEU A 71 8.22 8.87 5.04
N TYR A 72 7.84 8.71 3.77
CA TYR A 72 7.39 7.45 3.20
C TYR A 72 8.18 7.08 1.94
N VAL A 73 9.02 6.05 2.04
CA VAL A 73 10.00 5.71 1.02
C VAL A 73 9.71 4.35 0.40
N VAL A 74 9.79 4.30 -0.92
CA VAL A 74 9.85 3.08 -1.74
C VAL A 74 11.08 3.16 -2.65
N THR A 75 11.55 2.01 -3.14
CA THR A 75 12.55 1.98 -4.22
C THR A 75 11.97 2.64 -5.47
N GLU A 76 12.82 3.24 -6.31
CA GLU A 76 12.35 3.94 -7.51
C GLU A 76 11.51 3.05 -8.44
N THR A 77 11.91 1.78 -8.58
CA THR A 77 11.20 0.78 -9.37
C THR A 77 9.82 0.42 -8.78
N ALA A 78 9.62 0.62 -7.47
CA ALA A 78 8.37 0.36 -6.77
C ALA A 78 7.43 1.59 -6.67
N ARG A 79 7.81 2.76 -7.21
CA ARG A 79 6.96 3.98 -7.24
C ARG A 79 5.82 3.86 -8.25
N ASN A 80 4.80 3.08 -7.89
CA ASN A 80 3.57 2.85 -8.64
C ASN A 80 2.45 3.83 -8.23
N LEU A 81 1.23 3.65 -8.75
CA LEU A 81 0.11 4.56 -8.42
C LEU A 81 -0.24 4.60 -6.93
N ALA A 82 -0.18 3.44 -6.25
CA ALA A 82 -0.45 3.38 -4.81
C ALA A 82 0.51 4.27 -4.03
N TYR A 83 1.79 4.33 -4.42
CA TYR A 83 2.78 5.20 -3.80
C TYR A 83 2.37 6.67 -3.88
N TYR A 84 2.02 7.19 -5.06
CA TYR A 84 1.62 8.58 -5.21
C TYR A 84 0.30 8.89 -4.49
N ARG A 85 -0.66 7.96 -4.49
CA ARG A 85 -1.87 8.08 -3.67
C ARG A 85 -1.56 8.23 -2.19
N ILE A 86 -0.58 7.48 -1.69
CA ILE A 86 -0.15 7.55 -0.29
C ILE A 86 0.47 8.89 0.04
N LEU A 87 1.34 9.41 -0.84
CA LEU A 87 1.96 10.72 -0.65
C LEU A 87 0.93 11.85 -0.62
N ALA A 88 -0.09 11.76 -1.49
CA ALA A 88 -1.22 12.69 -1.51
C ALA A 88 -2.18 12.52 -0.32
N GLY A 89 -1.91 11.59 0.61
CA GLY A 89 -2.69 11.41 1.83
C GLY A 89 -3.99 10.65 1.68
N TYR A 90 -4.27 10.09 0.51
CA TYR A 90 -5.55 9.42 0.24
C TYR A 90 -5.52 7.92 0.56
N SER A 91 -6.56 7.44 1.22
CA SER A 91 -6.93 6.02 1.14
C SER A 91 -7.63 5.71 -0.21
N LEU A 92 -7.73 4.42 -0.56
CA LEU A 92 -8.53 4.00 -1.72
C LEU A 92 -9.97 4.50 -1.64
N ALA A 93 -10.57 4.47 -0.44
CA ALA A 93 -11.94 4.90 -0.20
C ALA A 93 -12.13 6.41 -0.38
N GLN A 94 -11.09 7.21 -0.15
CA GLN A 94 -11.15 8.66 -0.32
C GLN A 94 -10.87 9.08 -1.77
N LEU A 95 -9.88 8.48 -2.45
CA LEU A 95 -9.53 8.90 -3.82
C LEU A 95 -10.54 8.40 -4.85
N ALA A 96 -11.04 7.17 -4.70
CA ALA A 96 -11.91 6.54 -5.70
C ALA A 96 -13.14 7.40 -6.09
N PRO A 97 -13.94 7.95 -5.15
CA PRO A 97 -15.06 8.80 -5.54
C PRO A 97 -14.64 10.09 -6.25
N LEU A 98 -13.50 10.69 -5.87
CA LEU A 98 -12.98 11.91 -6.50
C LEU A 98 -12.66 11.69 -7.99
N ILE A 99 -12.08 10.54 -8.31
CA ILE A 99 -11.74 10.17 -9.69
C ILE A 99 -12.89 9.46 -10.44
N GLY A 100 -14.07 9.32 -9.82
CA GLY A 100 -15.25 8.71 -10.42
C GLY A 100 -15.17 7.19 -10.58
N THR A 101 -14.58 6.48 -9.62
CA THR A 101 -14.48 5.01 -9.61
C THR A 101 -14.80 4.41 -8.23
N SER A 102 -14.76 3.08 -8.12
CA SER A 102 -14.90 2.37 -6.84
C SER A 102 -13.54 2.07 -6.20
N PRO A 103 -13.44 1.95 -4.86
CA PRO A 103 -12.18 1.61 -4.19
C PRO A 103 -11.59 0.28 -4.66
N VAL A 104 -12.45 -0.69 -4.98
CA VAL A 104 -12.05 -1.99 -5.51
C VAL A 104 -11.45 -1.85 -6.91
N HIS A 105 -12.07 -1.04 -7.78
CA HIS A 105 -11.58 -0.82 -9.14
C HIS A 105 -10.27 -0.02 -9.13
N LEU A 106 -10.17 1.03 -8.32
CA LEU A 106 -8.91 1.74 -8.11
C LEU A 106 -7.81 0.79 -7.59
N GLY A 107 -8.12 -0.09 -6.63
CA GLY A 107 -7.16 -1.10 -6.16
C GLY A 107 -6.70 -2.05 -7.28
N ARG A 108 -7.60 -2.43 -8.20
CA ARG A 108 -7.23 -3.21 -9.41
C ARG A 108 -6.36 -2.41 -10.37
N MET A 109 -6.62 -1.12 -10.56
CA MET A 109 -5.78 -0.23 -11.37
C MET A 109 -4.37 -0.11 -10.77
N GLU A 110 -4.25 0.13 -9.47
CA GLU A 110 -2.98 0.23 -8.75
C GLU A 110 -2.16 -1.06 -8.81
N ALA A 111 -2.84 -2.20 -8.81
CA ALA A 111 -2.25 -3.53 -8.96
C ALA A 111 -1.96 -3.92 -10.43
N GLY A 112 -2.25 -3.05 -11.40
CA GLY A 112 -2.07 -3.33 -12.83
C GLY A 112 -3.01 -4.41 -13.40
N ARG A 113 -4.11 -4.71 -12.68
CA ARG A 113 -5.14 -5.69 -13.06
C ARG A 113 -6.28 -5.08 -13.88
N SER A 114 -6.30 -3.76 -14.05
CA SER A 114 -7.27 -3.05 -14.89
C SER A 114 -6.60 -1.87 -15.58
N SER A 115 -7.09 -1.54 -16.79
CA SER A 115 -6.67 -0.34 -17.51
C SER A 115 -7.21 0.92 -16.83
N ILE A 116 -6.52 2.05 -17.03
CA ILE A 116 -6.91 3.36 -16.51
C ILE A 116 -7.40 4.19 -17.69
N PRO A 117 -8.72 4.47 -17.77
CA PRO A 117 -9.30 5.29 -18.82
C PRO A 117 -8.70 6.70 -18.85
N PRO A 118 -8.61 7.37 -20.00
CA PRO A 118 -8.04 8.72 -20.12
C PRO A 118 -8.64 9.74 -19.14
N GLN A 119 -9.97 9.77 -19.01
CA GLN A 119 -10.66 10.68 -18.09
C GLN A 119 -10.29 10.47 -16.61
N VAL A 120 -9.88 9.26 -16.23
CA VAL A 120 -9.39 8.96 -14.87
C VAL A 120 -7.95 9.44 -14.70
N ARG A 121 -7.14 9.43 -15.77
CA ARG A 121 -5.75 9.91 -15.74
C ARG A 121 -5.65 11.39 -15.42
N ASP A 122 -6.53 12.20 -16.00
CA ASP A 122 -6.54 13.64 -15.74
C ASP A 122 -6.88 13.95 -14.28
N LYS A 123 -7.90 13.31 -13.73
CA LYS A 123 -8.25 13.43 -12.31
C LYS A 123 -7.15 12.90 -11.38
N LEU A 124 -6.43 11.84 -11.79
CA LEU A 124 -5.28 11.34 -11.04
C LEU A 124 -4.14 12.35 -11.02
N LYS A 125 -3.82 13.03 -12.13
CA LYS A 125 -2.79 14.09 -12.14
C LYS A 125 -3.14 15.21 -11.16
N GLU A 126 -4.39 15.67 -11.21
CA GLU A 126 -4.91 16.72 -10.34
C GLU A 126 -4.82 16.32 -8.85
N HIS A 127 -5.45 15.22 -8.45
CA HIS A 127 -5.52 14.86 -7.04
C HIS A 127 -4.22 14.28 -6.47
N LEU A 128 -3.35 13.70 -7.29
CA LEU A 128 -2.06 13.19 -6.84
C LEU A 128 -0.94 14.22 -6.95
N ASN A 129 -1.22 15.40 -7.53
CA ASN A 129 -0.25 16.45 -7.81
C ASN A 129 1.00 15.94 -8.56
N ILE A 130 0.77 15.22 -9.67
CA ILE A 130 1.83 14.66 -10.51
C ILE A 130 1.62 15.03 -11.99
N ASP A 131 2.73 15.20 -12.71
CA ASP A 131 2.73 15.41 -14.15
C ASP A 131 2.45 14.11 -14.94
N GLU A 132 2.26 14.25 -16.26
CA GLU A 132 1.96 13.14 -17.18
C GLU A 132 3.10 12.10 -17.24
N ASP A 133 4.37 12.53 -17.19
CA ASP A 133 5.51 11.61 -17.24
C ASP A 133 5.57 10.73 -15.98
N ARG A 134 5.40 11.33 -14.81
CA ARG A 134 5.30 10.62 -13.53
C ARG A 134 4.11 9.67 -13.52
N LEU A 135 2.95 10.10 -14.00
CA LEU A 135 1.78 9.23 -14.11
C LEU A 135 2.05 8.04 -15.04
N ALA A 136 2.57 8.27 -16.24
CA ALA A 136 2.88 7.23 -17.21
C ALA A 136 3.88 6.20 -16.64
N LYS A 137 4.94 6.67 -15.95
CA LYS A 137 5.89 5.81 -15.23
C LYS A 137 5.21 5.00 -14.12
N ALA A 138 4.30 5.62 -13.35
CA ALA A 138 3.56 4.94 -12.29
C ALA A 138 2.64 3.83 -12.82
N ILE A 139 1.89 4.12 -13.89
CA ILE A 139 1.01 3.16 -14.58
C ILE A 139 1.83 1.98 -15.11
N ARG A 140 2.95 2.26 -15.80
CA ARG A 140 3.85 1.22 -16.31
C ARG A 140 4.34 0.31 -15.18
N ARG A 141 4.79 0.87 -14.06
CA ARG A 141 5.26 0.11 -12.89
C ARG A 141 4.15 -0.74 -12.25
N SER A 142 2.93 -0.22 -12.16
CA SER A 142 1.75 -1.00 -11.73
C SER A 142 1.53 -2.23 -12.61
N GLN A 143 1.70 -2.09 -13.93
CA GLN A 143 1.53 -3.20 -14.89
C GLN A 143 2.71 -4.18 -14.89
N THR A 144 3.96 -3.71 -14.72
CA THR A 144 5.14 -4.60 -14.67
C THR A 144 5.10 -5.54 -13.46
N ARG A 145 4.53 -5.10 -12.33
CA ARG A 145 4.34 -5.96 -11.15
C ARG A 145 3.45 -7.19 -11.41
N ARG A 146 2.57 -7.15 -12.42
CA ARG A 146 1.80 -8.31 -12.90
C ARG A 146 2.69 -9.35 -13.58
N ARG A 147 3.77 -8.91 -14.24
CA ARG A 147 4.61 -9.74 -15.10
C ARG A 147 5.73 -10.46 -14.37
N ALA A 148 5.95 -10.20 -13.08
CA ALA A 148 6.88 -11.02 -12.30
C ALA A 148 6.37 -12.47 -12.34
N PRO A 149 7.10 -13.43 -12.92
CA PRO A 149 6.66 -14.81 -12.95
C PRO A 149 6.52 -15.27 -11.51
N VAL A 150 5.37 -15.88 -11.19
CA VAL A 150 5.32 -16.77 -10.03
C VAL A 150 6.39 -17.81 -10.33
N ALA A 151 7.46 -17.84 -9.53
CA ALA A 151 8.38 -18.97 -9.58
C ALA A 151 7.52 -20.22 -9.36
N ARG A 152 7.26 -20.95 -10.44
CA ARG A 152 6.57 -22.22 -10.37
C ARG A 152 7.45 -23.09 -9.46
N PRO A 153 6.93 -23.65 -8.35
CA PRO A 153 7.70 -24.67 -7.65
C PRO A 153 8.02 -25.76 -8.67
N LEU A 154 9.31 -26.03 -8.85
CA LEU A 154 9.78 -27.19 -9.60
C LEU A 154 9.39 -28.41 -8.76
N GLU A 155 8.41 -29.18 -9.24
CA GLU A 155 8.41 -30.65 -9.38
C GLU A 155 6.97 -31.11 -9.72
N PRO A 156 6.74 -31.97 -10.73
CA PRO A 156 5.45 -32.60 -10.98
C PRO A 156 5.20 -33.66 -9.90
N TYR A 157 4.16 -33.47 -9.10
CA TYR A 157 3.66 -34.56 -8.25
C TYR A 157 3.05 -35.63 -9.17
N GLU A 158 3.80 -36.71 -9.43
CA GLU A 158 3.23 -37.91 -10.03
C GLU A 158 2.13 -38.44 -9.10
N PHE A 159 0.92 -38.49 -9.60
CA PHE A 159 -0.22 -39.06 -8.89
C PHE A 159 -0.05 -40.58 -8.87
N VAL A 160 0.37 -41.13 -7.73
CA VAL A 160 0.32 -42.58 -7.50
C VAL A 160 -1.09 -42.92 -6.99
N PRO A 161 -1.94 -43.60 -7.77
CA PRO A 161 -3.25 -44.00 -7.29
C PRO A 161 -3.12 -45.04 -6.16
N ALA A 162 -3.81 -44.79 -5.05
CA ALA A 162 -3.87 -45.71 -3.93
C ALA A 162 -4.58 -47.02 -4.35
N VAL A 163 -3.89 -48.15 -4.17
CA VAL A 163 -4.47 -49.49 -4.30
C VAL A 163 -5.53 -49.65 -3.21
N GLN A 164 -6.78 -49.86 -3.60
CA GLN A 164 -7.86 -50.18 -2.64
C GLN A 164 -7.64 -51.61 -2.11
N PRO A 165 -7.69 -51.85 -0.79
CA PRO A 165 -7.63 -53.20 -0.26
C PRO A 165 -8.91 -53.95 -0.64
N THR A 166 -8.74 -55.04 -1.40
CA THR A 166 -9.82 -55.96 -1.78
C THR A 166 -10.37 -56.65 -0.53
N ARG A 167 -11.62 -56.34 -0.18
CA ARG A 167 -12.45 -57.12 0.74
C ARG A 167 -12.69 -58.50 0.12
N ARG A 168 -12.25 -59.57 0.79
CA ARG A 168 -12.68 -60.93 0.43
C ARG A 168 -13.24 -61.65 1.66
N GLU A 169 -14.34 -62.33 1.42
CA GLU A 169 -15.38 -62.75 2.35
C GLU A 169 -15.00 -64.00 3.15
N LEU A 170 -15.63 -64.14 4.31
CA LEU A 170 -15.70 -65.37 5.11
C LEU A 170 -16.69 -66.35 4.47
N ILE A 171 -16.25 -67.53 4.04
CA ILE A 171 -17.09 -68.76 3.96
C ILE A 171 -16.19 -69.96 4.30
N GLY A 172 -16.67 -70.83 5.19
CA GLY A 172 -15.92 -71.94 5.77
C GLY A 172 -15.99 -73.28 5.04
N ALA A 173 -15.26 -74.24 5.62
CA ALA A 173 -15.41 -75.68 5.55
C ALA A 173 -14.64 -76.27 6.74
#